data_AF-A0A4Y9RF67-F1
#
_entry.id   AF-A0A4Y9RF67-F1
#
_cell.length_a   1.000
_cell.length_b   1.000
_cell.length_c   1.000
_cell.angle_alpha   90.00
_cell.angle_beta   90.00
_cell.angle_gamma   90.00
#
_symmetry.space_group_name_H-M   'P 1'
#
loop_
_entity.id
_entity.type
_entity.pdbx_description
1 polymer ?
#
loop_
_entity_poly.entity_id
_entity_poly.type
_entity_poly.pdbx_seq_one_letter_code
_entity_poly.pdbx_strand_id
1 'polypeptide(L)' 'MAGMHVQPSSEPLARRGRTPPARRIGVQSAFHVTDTWPDDLPISPAELLAVEAWLGEVLDEILGPRL' A
#
# COMPACT_ATOMS: atom_id res chain seq x y z
N MET A 1 -19.19 -4.29 -33.93
CA MET A 1 -19.24 -4.96 -32.62
C MET A 1 -18.66 -6.34 -32.80
N ALA A 2 -17.44 -6.58 -32.31
CA ALA A 2 -16.74 -7.87 -32.41
C ALA A 2 -16.16 -8.18 -31.02
N GLY A 3 -16.48 -9.37 -30.51
CA GLY A 3 -16.00 -9.84 -29.22
C GLY A 3 -14.53 -10.24 -29.26
N MET A 4 -13.90 -10.26 -28.09
CA MET A 4 -12.62 -10.93 -27.89
C MET A 4 -12.70 -11.79 -26.62
N HIS A 5 -12.49 -13.09 -26.83
CA HIS A 5 -12.41 -14.13 -25.82
C HIS A 5 -10.99 -14.18 -25.24
N VAL A 6 -10.90 -14.12 -23.91
CA VAL A 6 -9.97 -14.76 -22.95
C VAL A 6 -8.45 -14.76 -23.24
N GLN A 7 -7.64 -14.39 -22.23
CA GLN A 7 -6.61 -15.29 -21.67
C GLN A 7 -6.51 -15.11 -20.14
N PRO A 8 -6.45 -16.19 -19.36
CA PRO A 8 -6.31 -16.16 -17.91
C PRO A 8 -4.89 -15.76 -17.49
N SER A 9 -4.79 -15.05 -16.38
CA SER A 9 -3.53 -14.71 -15.71
C SER A 9 -2.75 -15.99 -15.43
N SER A 10 -1.53 -16.07 -15.96
CA SER A 10 -0.57 -17.15 -15.76
C SER A 10 -0.24 -17.28 -14.27
N GLU A 11 -0.59 -18.43 -13.66
CA GLU A 11 -0.16 -18.78 -12.31
C GLU A 11 1.37 -18.71 -12.18
N PRO A 12 1.91 -18.10 -11.12
CA PRO A 12 3.34 -18.13 -10.88
C PRO A 12 3.74 -19.54 -10.42
N LEU A 13 4.67 -20.16 -11.16
CA LEU A 13 5.24 -21.46 -10.83
C LEU A 13 5.79 -21.45 -9.40
N ALA A 14 5.18 -22.26 -8.52
CA ALA A 14 5.59 -22.40 -7.13
C ALA A 14 7.01 -22.98 -7.04
N ARG A 15 8.00 -22.10 -6.86
CA ARG A 15 9.36 -22.51 -6.47
C ARG A 15 9.27 -23.11 -5.07
N ARG A 16 9.30 -24.45 -4.97
CA ARG A 16 9.39 -25.17 -3.68
C ARG A 16 10.76 -24.98 -3.05
N GLY A 17 11.02 -23.79 -2.52
CA GLY A 17 11.96 -23.62 -1.41
C GLY A 17 11.30 -24.17 -0.15
N ARG A 18 12.02 -24.95 0.66
CA ARG A 18 11.54 -25.31 2.01
C ARG A 18 11.54 -24.04 2.86
N THR A 19 10.42 -23.34 2.91
CA THR A 19 10.20 -22.26 3.88
C THR A 19 10.16 -22.89 5.27
N PRO A 20 11.00 -22.45 6.23
CA PRO A 20 10.87 -22.84 7.63
C PRO A 20 9.42 -22.61 8.07
N PRO A 21 8.81 -23.52 8.86
CA PRO A 21 7.43 -23.34 9.28
C PRO A 21 7.32 -21.98 9.97
N ALA A 22 6.57 -21.07 9.37
CA ALA A 22 6.28 -19.78 9.98
C ALA A 22 5.73 -20.06 11.36
N ARG A 23 6.39 -19.53 12.39
CA ARG A 23 5.86 -19.56 13.76
C ARG A 23 4.52 -18.86 13.70
N ARG A 24 3.43 -19.63 13.79
CA ARG A 24 2.09 -19.06 13.96
C ARG A 24 2.12 -18.38 15.32
N ILE A 25 2.42 -17.09 15.34
CA ILE A 25 2.04 -16.24 16.44
C ILE A 25 0.51 -16.31 16.40
N GLY A 26 -0.07 -17.08 17.34
CA GLY A 26 -1.51 -17.10 17.50
C GLY A 26 -1.97 -15.65 17.57
N VAL A 27 -2.97 -15.27 16.79
CA VAL A 27 -3.54 -13.92 16.82
C VAL A 27 -4.12 -13.74 18.23
N GLN A 28 -3.28 -13.26 19.14
CA GLN A 28 -3.65 -13.01 20.52
C GLN A 28 -4.45 -11.71 20.49
N SER A 29 -5.75 -11.84 20.75
CA SER A 29 -6.78 -10.81 20.74
C SER A 29 -7.15 -10.24 19.36
N ALA A 30 -8.45 -10.22 19.07
CA ALA A 30 -9.00 -9.35 18.03
C ALA A 30 -8.80 -7.90 18.53
N PHE A 31 -7.79 -7.20 18.01
CA PHE A 31 -7.57 -5.81 18.35
C PHE A 31 -8.62 -4.96 17.61
N HIS A 32 -9.36 -4.12 18.34
CA HIS A 32 -10.33 -3.22 17.72
C HIS A 32 -9.60 -1.98 17.22
N VAL A 33 -9.54 -1.83 15.89
CA VAL A 33 -9.06 -0.59 15.26
C VAL A 33 -10.27 0.31 15.07
N THR A 34 -10.31 1.41 15.81
CA THR A 34 -11.32 2.45 15.61
C THR A 34 -10.70 3.55 14.79
N ASP A 35 -11.28 3.84 13.62
CA ASP A 35 -10.95 5.06 12.90
C ASP A 35 -11.63 6.23 13.62
N THR A 36 -10.81 7.18 14.09
CA THR A 36 -11.26 8.38 14.80
C THR A 36 -10.99 9.64 13.99
N TRP A 37 -10.74 9.51 12.68
CA TRP A 37 -10.58 10.66 11.81
C TRP A 37 -11.92 11.42 11.71
N PRO A 38 -11.94 12.75 11.81
CA PRO A 38 -13.11 13.53 11.43
C PRO A 38 -13.50 13.32 9.95
N ASP A 39 -14.79 13.45 9.65
CA ASP A 39 -15.32 13.37 8.28
C ASP A 39 -14.71 14.45 7.36
N ASP A 40 -14.51 15.66 7.91
CA ASP A 40 -13.89 16.79 7.23
C ASP A 40 -12.71 17.32 8.07
N LEU A 41 -11.52 17.32 7.47
CA LEU A 41 -10.34 17.98 8.03
C LEU A 41 -9.98 19.18 7.13
N PRO A 42 -10.33 20.42 7.51
CA PRO A 42 -10.01 21.58 6.71
C PRO A 42 -8.50 21.81 6.68
N ILE A 43 -7.95 21.92 5.48
CA ILE A 43 -6.53 22.20 5.25
C ILE A 43 -6.43 23.54 4.53
N SER A 44 -5.62 24.45 5.05
CA SER A 44 -5.37 25.73 4.40
C SER A 44 -4.38 25.59 3.22
N PRO A 45 -4.42 26.51 2.24
CA PRO A 45 -3.43 26.51 1.16
C PRO A 45 -1.98 26.60 1.67
N ALA A 46 -1.74 27.31 2.78
CA ALA A 46 -0.41 27.44 3.35
C ALA A 46 0.11 26.12 3.95
N GLU A 47 -0.76 25.37 4.64
CA GLU A 47 -0.42 24.04 5.18
C GLU A 47 -0.14 23.04 4.06
N LEU A 48 -0.94 23.05 2.99
CA LEU A 48 -0.71 22.19 1.83
C LEU A 48 0.66 22.46 1.20
N LEU A 49 0.99 23.73 0.96
CA LEU A 49 2.30 24.12 0.41
C LEU A 49 3.47 23.71 1.31
N ALA A 50 3.31 23.85 2.63
CA ALA A 50 4.34 23.44 3.59
C ALA A 50 4.59 21.92 3.55
N VAL A 51 3.52 21.13 3.43
CA VAL A 51 3.63 19.67 3.30
C VAL A 51 4.26 19.30 1.97
N GLU A 52 3.79 19.85 0.85
CA GLU A 52 4.30 19.51 -0.50
C GLU A 52 5.78 19.86 -0.69
N ALA A 53 6.23 20.98 -0.13
CA ALA A 53 7.62 21.39 -0.20
C ALA A 53 8.58 20.40 0.48
N TRP A 54 8.16 19.77 1.57
CA TRP A 54 8.95 18.76 2.29
C TRP A 54 8.72 17.35 1.74
N LEU A 55 7.49 17.02 1.36
CA LEU A 55 7.09 15.68 0.95
C LEU A 55 7.76 15.23 -0.35
N GLY A 56 8.05 16.16 -1.28
CA GLY A 56 8.73 15.83 -2.53
C GLY A 56 10.08 15.14 -2.31
N GLU A 57 10.92 15.70 -1.45
CA GLU A 57 12.25 15.15 -1.13
C GLU A 57 12.15 13.77 -0.47
N VAL A 58 11.20 13.61 0.46
CA VAL A 58 10.95 12.34 1.16
C VAL A 58 10.46 11.26 0.20
N LEU A 59 9.56 11.62 -0.72
CA LEU A 59 9.05 10.67 -1.70
C LEU A 59 10.13 10.26 -2.70
N ASP A 60 11.00 11.18 -3.12
CA ASP A 60 12.12 10.86 -4.00
C ASP A 60 13.14 9.93 -3.31
N GLU A 61 13.34 10.07 -2.00
CA GLU A 61 14.17 9.15 -1.19
C GLU A 61 13.54 7.75 -1.10
N ILE A 62 12.24 7.67 -0.82
CA ILE A 62 11.54 6.39 -0.57
C ILE A 62 11.24 5.64 -1.88
N LEU A 63 10.86 6.37 -2.94
CA LEU A 63 10.38 5.79 -4.21
C LEU A 63 11.46 5.78 -5.30
N GLY A 64 12.56 6.49 -5.09
CA GLY A 64 13.62 6.68 -6.07
C GLY A 64 13.28 7.78 -7.10
N PRO A 65 14.27 8.21 -7.91
CA PRO A 65 14.04 9.26 -8.91
C PRO A 65 12.97 8.82 -9.92
N ARG A 66 12.04 9.75 -10.21
CA ARG A 66 11.05 9.57 -11.27
C ARG A 66 11.77 9.34 -12.61
N LEU A 67 11.54 8.18 -13.22
CA LEU A 67 11.99 7.87 -14.60
C LEU A 67 11.33 8.80 -15.62
#